data_AF-A0A973GAA8-F1
#
_entry.id   AF-A0A973GAA8-F1
#
_cell.length_a   1.000
_cell.length_b   1.000
_cell.length_c   1.000
_cell.angle_alpha   90.00
_cell.angle_beta   90.00
_cell.angle_gamma   90.00
#
_symmetry.space_group_name_H-M   'P 1'
#
loop_
_entity.id
_entity.type
_entity.pdbx_description
1 polymer ?
#
loop_
_entity_poly.entity_id
_entity_poly.type
_entity_poly.pdbx_seq_one_letter_code
_entity_poly.pdbx_strand_id
1 'polypeptide(L)'
;MSTPGAGFLTFLGAADTVTGSRFVVERDGHRLLVDCGLYQGEREWRRRNWDPFPVPPSSLHDAVLTHCHLDHCGYLPALVRDGYAGRIWMTEGTAALAAIVLRDSAHLNERDALEARVGGWSRHDPPMP
;
A
#
# COMPACT_ATOMS: atom_id res chain seq x y z
N MET A 1 -29.44 -18.84 -15.92
CA MET A 1 -28.09 -18.33 -16.24
C MET A 1 -28.09 -16.86 -15.87
N SER A 2 -27.40 -16.48 -14.78
CA SER A 2 -27.28 -15.06 -14.42
C SER A 2 -26.38 -14.37 -15.44
N THR A 3 -26.81 -13.22 -15.94
CA THR A 3 -25.97 -12.34 -16.75
C THR A 3 -24.66 -12.10 -15.99
N PRO A 4 -23.47 -12.33 -16.58
CA PRO A 4 -22.22 -11.99 -15.89
C PRO A 4 -22.28 -10.50 -15.55
N GLY A 5 -22.12 -10.18 -14.25
CA GLY A 5 -22.13 -8.80 -13.81
C GLY A 5 -21.01 -8.03 -14.52
N ALA A 6 -21.24 -6.74 -14.80
CA ALA A 6 -20.19 -5.87 -15.32
C ALA A 6 -19.00 -5.88 -14.34
N GLY A 7 -17.79 -6.06 -14.87
CA GLY A 7 -16.56 -5.91 -14.10
C GLY A 7 -16.07 -4.46 -14.13
N PHE A 8 -15.50 -3.98 -13.04
CA PHE A 8 -14.94 -2.63 -12.91
C PHE A 8 -13.46 -2.69 -12.56
N LEU A 9 -12.69 -1.76 -13.13
CA LEU A 9 -11.31 -1.47 -12.75
C LEU A 9 -11.25 -0.04 -12.24
N THR A 10 -10.82 0.13 -10.99
CA THR A 10 -10.65 1.45 -10.37
C THR A 10 -9.17 1.71 -10.11
N PHE A 11 -8.69 2.86 -10.57
CA PHE A 11 -7.33 3.34 -10.37
C PHE A 11 -7.29 4.12 -9.04
N LEU A 12 -6.63 3.58 -8.02
CA LEU A 12 -6.50 4.24 -6.71
C LEU A 12 -5.13 4.92 -6.53
N GLY A 13 -4.13 4.49 -7.31
CA GLY A 13 -2.78 5.04 -7.31
C GLY A 13 -2.04 4.68 -8.61
N ALA A 14 -0.80 5.16 -8.74
CA ALA A 14 -0.02 5.09 -10.00
C ALA A 14 -0.77 5.57 -11.27
N ALA A 15 -1.75 6.45 -11.11
CA ALA A 15 -2.37 7.20 -12.19
C ALA A 15 -1.65 8.55 -12.32
N ASP A 16 -1.14 8.84 -13.52
CA ASP A 16 -0.29 10.00 -13.80
C ASP A 16 1.01 10.08 -12.96
N THR A 17 1.44 8.96 -12.39
CA THR A 17 2.70 8.81 -11.65
C THR A 17 3.17 7.36 -11.68
N VAL A 18 4.46 7.13 -11.41
CA VAL A 18 5.07 5.78 -11.45
C VAL A 18 5.03 5.04 -10.12
N THR A 19 4.59 5.70 -9.05
CA THR A 19 4.71 5.17 -7.68
C THR A 19 3.37 5.13 -6.95
N GLY A 20 3.28 4.32 -5.88
CA GLY A 20 2.04 4.09 -5.16
C GLY A 20 1.03 3.26 -5.98
N SER A 21 1.49 2.17 -6.61
CA SER A 21 0.64 1.25 -7.39
C SER A 21 -0.47 0.67 -6.53
N ARG A 22 -1.74 0.92 -6.92
CA ARG A 22 -2.96 0.46 -6.24
C ARG A 22 -4.13 0.47 -7.21
N PHE A 23 -4.74 -0.68 -7.44
CA PHE A 23 -5.93 -0.81 -8.28
C PHE A 23 -6.96 -1.71 -7.62
N VAL A 24 -8.24 -1.48 -7.85
CA VAL A 24 -9.31 -2.40 -7.42
C VAL A 24 -9.96 -3.00 -8.66
N VAL A 25 -9.98 -4.32 -8.72
CA VAL A 25 -10.76 -5.09 -9.68
C VAL A 25 -12.00 -5.60 -8.96
N GLU A 26 -13.17 -5.23 -9.46
CA GLU A 26 -14.45 -5.64 -8.92
C GLU A 26 -15.24 -6.45 -9.93
N ARG A 27 -15.77 -7.60 -9.51
CA ARG A 27 -16.66 -8.42 -10.33
C ARG A 27 -17.55 -9.28 -9.43
N ASP A 28 -18.84 -9.38 -9.78
CA ASP A 28 -19.82 -10.22 -9.06
C ASP A 28 -19.82 -9.94 -7.54
N GLY A 29 -19.62 -8.67 -7.14
CA GLY A 29 -19.53 -8.21 -5.75
C GLY A 29 -18.19 -8.48 -5.05
N HIS A 30 -17.28 -9.20 -5.69
CA HIS A 30 -15.95 -9.49 -5.16
C HIS A 30 -14.97 -8.37 -5.53
N ARG A 31 -14.18 -7.89 -4.56
CA ARG A 31 -13.25 -6.77 -4.71
C ARG A 31 -11.83 -7.21 -4.39
N LEU A 32 -11.00 -7.29 -5.43
CA LEU A 32 -9.59 -7.65 -5.36
C LEU A 32 -8.73 -6.39 -5.46
N LEU A 33 -7.86 -6.17 -4.48
CA LEU A 33 -6.81 -5.16 -4.56
C LEU A 33 -5.63 -5.72 -5.37
N VAL A 34 -5.19 -4.99 -6.39
CA VAL A 34 -3.94 -5.27 -7.12
C VAL A 34 -2.92 -4.23 -6.69
N ASP A 35 -1.85 -4.72 -6.05
CA ASP A 35 -0.79 -3.96 -5.39
C ASP A 35 -1.26 -3.03 -4.24
N CYS A 36 -0.33 -2.75 -3.33
CA CYS A 36 -0.49 -1.84 -2.22
C CYS A 36 0.80 -1.04 -2.00
N GLY A 37 1.15 -0.19 -2.96
CA GLY A 37 2.41 0.53 -3.00
C GLY A 37 2.51 1.77 -2.12
N LEU A 38 3.72 2.08 -1.63
CA LEU A 38 4.05 3.41 -1.11
C LEU A 38 4.33 4.38 -2.25
N TYR A 39 3.93 5.65 -2.08
CA TYR A 39 4.38 6.74 -2.93
C TYR A 39 5.82 7.13 -2.57
N GLN A 40 6.72 7.08 -3.55
CA GLN A 40 8.14 7.41 -3.44
C GLN A 40 8.48 8.70 -4.21
N GLY A 41 9.76 9.07 -4.25
CA GLY A 41 10.21 10.23 -5.04
C GLY A 41 9.89 11.54 -4.35
N GLU A 42 9.33 12.52 -5.07
CA GLU A 42 9.14 13.89 -4.57
C GLU A 42 8.28 14.01 -3.31
N ARG A 43 8.48 15.11 -2.57
CA ARG A 43 7.79 15.34 -1.29
C ARG A 43 6.27 15.32 -1.42
N GLU A 44 5.73 15.81 -2.52
CA GLU A 44 4.28 15.81 -2.75
C GLU A 44 3.69 14.39 -2.86
N TRP A 45 4.41 13.47 -3.51
CA TRP A 45 4.02 12.07 -3.62
C TRP A 45 4.10 11.39 -2.26
N ARG A 46 5.23 11.53 -1.56
CA ARG A 46 5.41 10.91 -0.23
C ARG A 46 4.36 11.36 0.79
N ARG A 47 3.85 12.59 0.68
CA ARG A 47 2.76 13.08 1.54
C ARG A 47 1.46 12.29 1.39
N ARG A 48 1.18 11.75 0.20
CA ARG A 48 -0.02 10.93 -0.05
C ARG A 48 -0.03 9.63 0.76
N ASN A 49 1.10 9.18 1.30
CA ASN A 49 1.14 8.04 2.21
C ASN A 49 0.46 8.33 3.57
N TRP A 50 0.25 9.61 3.90
CA TRP A 50 -0.46 10.02 5.12
C TRP A 50 -1.96 10.23 4.90
N ASP A 51 -2.42 10.23 3.65
CA ASP A 51 -3.84 10.36 3.34
C ASP A 51 -4.57 9.06 3.74
N PRO A 52 -5.86 9.15 4.14
CA PRO A 52 -6.67 7.95 4.37
C PRO A 52 -6.67 7.04 3.14
N PHE A 53 -6.69 5.73 3.37
CA PHE A 53 -6.78 4.79 2.25
C PHE A 53 -8.05 5.09 1.42
N PRO A 54 -7.97 5.14 0.07
CA PRO A 54 -9.08 5.63 -0.76
C PRO A 54 -10.39 4.84 -0.67
N VAL A 55 -10.34 3.64 -0.11
CA VAL A 55 -11.51 2.78 0.15
C VAL A 55 -11.40 2.19 1.55
N PRO A 56 -12.50 1.78 2.20
CA PRO A 56 -12.41 1.08 3.48
C PRO A 56 -11.60 -0.21 3.35
N PRO A 57 -10.55 -0.46 4.16
CA PRO A 57 -9.77 -1.70 4.07
C PRO A 57 -10.62 -2.97 4.20
N SER A 58 -11.66 -2.93 5.04
CA SER A 58 -12.63 -4.01 5.23
C SER A 58 -13.54 -4.29 4.03
N SER A 59 -13.58 -3.40 3.03
CA SER A 59 -14.36 -3.58 1.81
C SER A 59 -13.62 -4.38 0.72
N LEU A 60 -12.35 -4.75 0.97
CA LEU A 60 -11.52 -5.57 0.09
C LEU A 60 -11.56 -7.02 0.57
N HIS A 61 -11.70 -7.96 -0.37
CA HIS A 61 -11.83 -9.38 -0.06
C HIS A 61 -10.47 -10.08 -0.09
N ASP A 62 -9.66 -9.73 -1.09
CA ASP A 62 -8.32 -10.26 -1.32
C ASP A 62 -7.41 -9.15 -1.84
N ALA A 63 -6.11 -9.39 -1.77
CA ALA A 63 -5.07 -8.58 -2.38
C ALA A 63 -4.11 -9.47 -3.15
N VAL A 64 -3.57 -8.98 -4.25
CA VAL A 64 -2.50 -9.62 -5.00
C VAL A 64 -1.33 -8.64 -5.16
N LEU A 65 -0.11 -9.10 -4.91
CA LEU A 65 1.10 -8.34 -5.21
C LEU A 65 1.70 -8.87 -6.52
N THR A 66 1.93 -7.95 -7.45
CA THR A 66 2.57 -8.27 -8.73
C THR A 66 4.05 -8.63 -8.53
N HIS A 67 4.77 -7.86 -7.71
CA HIS A 67 6.17 -8.07 -7.37
C HIS A 67 6.55 -7.33 -6.08
N CYS A 68 7.82 -7.43 -5.66
CA CYS A 68 8.26 -7.02 -4.32
C CYS A 68 8.80 -5.59 -4.20
N HIS A 69 8.70 -4.74 -5.23
CA HIS A 69 9.16 -3.36 -5.11
C HIS A 69 8.27 -2.55 -4.15
N LEU A 70 8.87 -1.55 -3.49
CA LEU A 70 8.22 -0.80 -2.41
C LEU A 70 7.01 0.03 -2.87
N ASP A 71 7.02 0.49 -4.12
CA ASP A 71 5.91 1.14 -4.80
C ASP A 71 4.80 0.18 -5.25
N HIS A 72 4.92 -1.12 -4.95
CA HIS A 72 3.89 -2.13 -5.16
C HIS A 72 3.48 -2.86 -3.88
N CYS A 73 4.38 -2.99 -2.88
CA CYS A 73 4.08 -3.71 -1.63
C CYS A 73 4.17 -2.85 -0.37
N GLY A 74 4.78 -1.67 -0.44
CA GLY A 74 5.25 -0.94 0.75
C GLY A 74 4.16 -0.44 1.68
N TYR A 75 2.94 -0.23 1.19
CA TYR A 75 1.82 0.26 2.01
C TYR A 75 1.03 -0.87 2.66
N LEU A 76 1.31 -2.12 2.30
CA LEU A 76 0.61 -3.30 2.82
C LEU A 76 0.58 -3.37 4.36
N PRO A 77 1.65 -3.06 5.12
CA PRO A 77 1.59 -3.05 6.58
C PRO A 77 0.59 -2.03 7.14
N ALA A 78 0.51 -0.84 6.53
CA ALA A 78 -0.46 0.20 6.92
C ALA A 78 -1.89 -0.24 6.60
N LEU A 79 -2.13 -0.84 5.43
CA LEU A 79 -3.43 -1.39 5.07
C LEU A 79 -3.92 -2.45 6.09
N VAL A 80 -3.02 -3.36 6.51
CA VAL A 80 -3.32 -4.39 7.52
C VAL A 80 -3.60 -3.76 8.89
N ARG A 81 -2.76 -2.80 9.32
CA ARG A 81 -2.98 -2.04 10.56
C ARG A 81 -4.35 -1.35 10.57
N ASP A 82 -4.79 -0.83 9.43
CA ASP A 82 -6.02 -0.07 9.28
C ASP A 82 -7.27 -0.96 9.06
N GLY A 83 -7.13 -2.29 9.18
CA GLY A 83 -8.25 -3.22 9.31
C GLY A 83 -8.47 -4.15 8.12
N TYR A 84 -7.52 -4.25 7.19
CA TYR A 84 -7.57 -5.29 6.16
C TYR A 84 -7.27 -6.69 6.75
N ALA A 85 -8.11 -7.67 6.43
CA ALA A 85 -8.01 -9.04 6.93
C ALA A 85 -8.12 -10.12 5.83
N GLY A 86 -8.18 -9.72 4.56
CA GLY A 86 -8.27 -10.63 3.41
C GLY A 86 -6.97 -11.38 3.15
N ARG A 87 -6.99 -12.38 2.24
CA ARG A 87 -5.75 -13.09 1.87
C ARG A 87 -4.90 -12.22 0.96
N ILE A 88 -3.58 -12.42 1.02
CA ILE A 88 -2.62 -11.70 0.18
C ILE A 88 -1.91 -12.75 -0.68
N TRP A 89 -2.15 -12.68 -1.98
CA TRP A 89 -1.63 -13.59 -2.98
C TRP A 89 -0.37 -13.02 -3.63
N MET A 90 0.64 -13.86 -3.82
CA MET A 90 1.88 -13.51 -4.51
C MET A 90 2.63 -14.79 -4.86
N THR A 91 3.66 -14.69 -5.71
CA THR A 91 4.57 -15.81 -5.96
C THR A 91 5.49 -16.02 -4.74
N GLU A 92 6.06 -17.22 -4.63
CA GLU A 92 7.01 -17.56 -3.55
C GLU A 92 8.22 -16.61 -3.54
N GLY A 93 8.77 -16.29 -4.73
CA GLY A 93 9.88 -15.35 -4.87
C GLY A 93 9.51 -13.94 -4.41
N THR A 94 8.32 -13.46 -4.77
CA THR A 94 7.82 -12.16 -4.27
C THR A 94 7.65 -12.18 -2.76
N ALA A 95 7.13 -13.26 -2.17
CA ALA A 95 6.97 -13.36 -0.72
C ALA A 95 8.30 -13.28 0.03
N ALA A 96 9.31 -14.03 -0.44
CA ALA A 96 10.64 -14.04 0.17
C ALA A 96 11.29 -12.64 0.12
N LEU A 97 11.24 -11.96 -1.02
CA LEU A 97 11.85 -10.65 -1.20
C LEU A 97 11.05 -9.53 -0.54
N ALA A 98 9.71 -9.56 -0.61
CA ALA A 98 8.86 -8.55 0.02
C ALA A 98 9.07 -8.53 1.54
N ALA A 99 9.27 -9.68 2.18
CA ALA A 99 9.58 -9.74 3.61
C ALA A 99 10.89 -9.03 3.97
N ILE A 100 11.88 -9.02 3.07
CA ILE A 100 13.14 -8.30 3.25
C ILE A 100 12.90 -6.79 3.03
N VAL A 101 12.30 -6.44 1.88
CA VAL A 101 12.03 -5.05 1.49
C VAL A 101 11.20 -4.32 2.55
N LEU A 102 10.14 -4.95 3.07
CA LEU A 102 9.27 -4.33 4.06
C LEU A 102 9.96 -4.09 5.40
N ARG A 103 10.84 -5.02 5.84
CA ARG A 103 11.59 -4.86 7.09
C ARG A 103 12.66 -3.78 6.98
N ASP A 104 13.38 -3.74 5.86
CA ASP A 104 14.37 -2.70 5.60
C ASP A 104 13.71 -1.31 5.51
N SER A 105 12.59 -1.20 4.78
CA SER A 105 11.81 0.03 4.74
C SER A 105 11.31 0.47 6.11
N ALA A 106 10.85 -0.47 6.95
CA ALA A 106 10.42 -0.13 8.31
C ALA A 106 11.59 0.42 9.14
N HIS A 107 12.77 -0.23 9.07
CA HIS A 107 13.97 0.24 9.76
C HIS A 107 14.36 1.66 9.35
N LEU A 108 14.35 1.95 8.04
CA LEU A 108 14.66 3.29 7.52
C LEU A 108 13.63 4.33 7.98
N ASN A 109 12.33 4.02 7.90
CA ASN A 109 11.28 4.95 8.34
C ASN A 109 11.36 5.24 9.85
N GLU A 110 11.61 4.22 10.68
CA GLU A 110 11.80 4.38 12.12
C GLU A 110 13.01 5.25 12.45
N ARG A 111 14.12 5.06 11.73
CA ARG A 111 15.33 5.89 11.86
C ARG A 111 15.03 7.34 11.48
N ASP A 112 14.38 7.57 10.35
CA ASP A 112 14.04 8.92 9.89
C ASP A 112 13.10 9.63 10.88
N ALA A 113 12.13 8.92 11.48
CA ALA A 113 11.28 9.43 12.54
C ALA A 113 12.06 9.75 13.83
N LEU A 114 13.04 8.92 14.21
CA LEU A 114 13.94 9.16 15.34
C LEU A 114 14.80 10.41 15.10
N GLU A 115 15.40 10.54 13.93
CA GLU A 115 16.21 11.70 13.55
C GLU A 115 15.37 13.00 13.57
N ALA A 116 14.14 12.95 13.06
CA ALA A 116 13.21 14.06 13.11
C ALA A 116 12.85 14.46 14.55
N ARG A 117 12.74 13.48 15.46
CA ARG A 117 12.49 13.71 16.89
C ARG A 117 13.68 14.38 17.57
N VAL A 118 14.89 13.86 17.34
CA VAL A 118 16.13 14.40 17.92
C VAL A 118 16.41 15.80 17.39
N GLY A 119 16.19 16.04 16.09
CA GLY A 119 16.45 17.33 15.46
C GLY A 119 15.34 18.38 15.62
N GLY A 120 14.15 18.00 16.10
CA GLY A 120 13.05 18.92 16.35
C GLY A 120 12.41 19.53 15.10
N TRP A 121 12.51 18.87 13.93
CA TRP A 121 12.02 19.39 12.64
C TRP A 121 10.82 18.63 12.05
N SER A 122 10.16 17.80 12.86
CA SER A 122 8.92 17.10 12.47
C SER A 122 7.70 18.02 12.48
N ARG A 123 6.74 17.73 11.59
CA ARG A 123 5.38 18.31 11.65
C ARG A 123 4.44 17.55 12.60
N HIS A 124 4.79 16.30 12.92
CA HIS A 124 4.04 15.41 13.79
C HIS A 124 4.74 15.32 15.16
N ASP A 125 3.95 15.31 16.24
CA ASP A 125 4.44 15.10 17.60
C ASP A 125 3.65 13.96 18.29
N PRO A 126 4.27 12.79 18.55
CA PRO A 126 5.64 12.43 18.17
C PRO A 126 5.78 12.21 16.65
N PRO A 127 7.00 12.31 16.08
CA PRO A 127 7.26 11.90 14.71
C PRO A 127 6.96 10.41 14.53
N MET A 128 6.25 10.07 13.46
CA MET A 128 5.80 8.70 13.16
C MET A 128 6.48 8.19 11.88
N PRO A 129 6.83 6.89 11.81
CA PRO A 129 7.37 6.24 10.61
C PRO A 129 6.32 6.01 9.51
#